data_AF-G5QH76-F1
#
_entry.id   AF-G5QH76-F1
#
_cell.length_a   1.000
_cell.length_b   1.000
_cell.length_c   1.000
_cell.angle_alpha   90.00
_cell.angle_beta   90.00
_cell.angle_gamma   90.00
#
_symmetry.space_group_name_H-M   'P 1'
#
loop_
_entity.id
_entity.type
_entity.pdbx_description
1 polymer ?
#
loop_
_entity_poly.entity_id
_entity_poly.type
_entity_poly.pdbx_seq_one_letter_code
_entity_poly.pdbx_strand_id
1 'polypeptide(L)'
;MASAALKNNSKGGDMPELTATEAAAQENQRVMGIIGCPEAKGREQLAQMLAGQPGMSVAQAQAILAAAAPQQGVVSEADRIMALDEANGREELAATLAAMPDMTAERAKTILAAAPRAGATSLSDSILALDEAKGREELAEKLAAVPGMTTEQARELLVAAPDASGSGGASMNNAFDQFMQLHSPASLSGGGGNSSDVDTDTQLLMSIPGTMAAEGEDKS
;
A
#
# COMPACT_ATOMS: atom_id res chain seq x y z
N MET A 1 40.64 90.43 37.64
CA MET A 1 39.30 90.57 37.06
C MET A 1 39.27 89.84 35.72
N ALA A 2 38.44 88.79 35.65
CA ALA A 2 37.85 88.13 34.48
C ALA A 2 38.71 87.64 33.29
N SER A 3 38.51 86.36 32.94
CA SER A 3 38.08 85.84 31.61
C SER A 3 38.63 84.41 31.43
N ALA A 4 37.87 83.33 31.65
CA ALA A 4 36.80 82.79 30.80
C ALA A 4 37.22 82.67 29.32
N ALA A 5 37.59 81.45 28.89
CA ALA A 5 37.37 80.91 27.54
C ALA A 5 38.04 79.53 27.36
N LEU A 6 37.58 78.51 28.08
CA LEU A 6 37.77 77.12 27.64
C LEU A 6 36.82 76.89 26.47
N LYS A 7 37.40 76.82 25.27
CA LYS A 7 36.72 76.46 24.01
C LYS A 7 36.17 75.04 24.13
N ASN A 8 34.87 74.90 24.37
CA ASN A 8 34.14 73.70 24.01
C ASN A 8 33.50 73.93 22.65
N ASN A 9 34.09 73.32 21.62
CA ASN A 9 33.50 73.23 20.30
C ASN A 9 32.30 72.27 20.36
N SER A 10 31.11 72.83 20.55
CA SER A 10 29.84 72.16 20.31
C SER A 10 29.68 71.87 18.82
N LYS A 11 30.20 70.73 18.37
CA LYS A 11 29.93 70.15 17.04
C LYS A 11 29.79 68.63 17.17
N GLY A 12 28.64 68.21 17.68
CA GLY A 12 28.09 66.87 17.54
C GLY A 12 26.58 67.07 17.55
N GLY A 13 25.95 66.94 16.38
CA GLY A 13 24.54 67.25 16.20
C GLY A 13 23.65 66.42 17.10
N ASP A 14 22.51 67.01 17.45
CA ASP A 14 21.31 66.33 17.93
C ASP A 14 21.05 65.08 17.07
N MET A 15 21.53 63.94 17.54
CA MET A 15 20.89 62.67 17.28
C MET A 15 20.05 62.44 18.54
N PRO A 16 18.71 62.32 18.46
CA PRO A 16 18.00 61.76 19.58
C PRO A 16 18.53 60.33 19.71
N GLU A 17 19.50 60.11 20.59
CA GLU A 17 19.82 58.78 21.07
C GLU A 17 18.51 58.31 21.70
N LEU A 18 17.72 57.54 20.96
CA LEU A 18 16.77 56.61 21.56
C LEU A 18 17.57 55.94 22.66
N THR A 19 17.20 56.22 23.91
CA THR A 19 17.91 55.66 25.06
C THR A 19 17.98 54.15 24.85
N ALA A 20 19.05 53.47 25.28
CA ALA A 20 19.19 52.03 25.06
C ALA A 20 17.92 51.23 25.45
N THR A 21 17.16 51.77 26.42
CA THR A 21 15.83 51.31 26.84
C THR A 21 14.74 51.48 25.77
N GLU A 22 14.65 52.62 25.09
CA GLU A 22 13.68 52.86 24.01
C GLU A 22 14.00 52.02 22.78
N ALA A 23 15.28 51.88 22.43
CA ALA A 23 15.71 51.01 21.35
C ALA A 23 15.37 49.53 21.64
N ALA A 24 15.57 49.07 22.88
CA ALA A 24 15.18 47.73 23.31
C ALA A 24 13.65 47.54 23.32
N ALA A 25 12.88 48.54 23.73
CA ALA A 25 11.42 48.49 23.71
C ALA A 25 10.88 48.42 22.27
N GLN A 26 11.42 49.24 21.36
CA GLN A 26 11.09 49.23 19.95
C GLN A 26 11.43 47.89 19.30
N GLU A 27 12.58 47.32 19.64
CA GLU A 27 13.02 46.02 19.16
C GLU A 27 12.11 44.88 19.68
N ASN A 28 11.74 44.92 20.96
CA ASN A 28 10.80 43.96 21.53
C ASN A 28 9.43 44.05 20.86
N GLN A 29 8.94 45.25 20.58
CA GLN A 29 7.69 45.45 19.84
C GLN A 29 7.78 44.88 18.42
N ARG A 30 8.92 45.06 17.75
CA ARG A 30 9.17 44.49 16.41
C ARG A 30 9.16 42.96 16.47
N VAL A 31 9.92 42.36 17.38
CA VAL A 31 10.01 40.90 17.59
C VAL A 31 8.63 40.30 17.87
N MET A 32 7.89 40.92 18.80
CA MET A 32 6.53 40.50 19.15
C MET A 32 5.57 40.67 17.97
N GLY A 33 5.75 41.73 17.19
CA GLY A 33 5.04 41.96 15.94
C GLY A 33 5.24 40.83 14.94
N ILE A 34 6.49 40.43 14.69
CA ILE A 34 6.84 39.35 13.74
C ILE A 34 6.29 37.99 14.19
N ILE A 35 6.50 37.62 15.46
CA ILE A 35 6.07 36.33 16.00
C ILE A 35 4.53 36.26 16.11
N GLY A 36 3.88 37.38 16.42
CA GLY A 36 2.43 37.48 16.62
C GLY A 36 1.60 37.64 15.34
N CYS A 37 2.23 37.69 14.17
CA CYS A 37 1.53 37.82 12.88
C CYS A 37 0.62 36.60 12.60
N PRO A 38 -0.55 36.78 11.95
CA PRO A 38 -1.36 35.64 11.51
C PRO A 38 -0.60 34.74 10.52
N GLU A 39 0.29 35.30 9.70
CA GLU A 39 1.14 34.56 8.75
C GLU A 39 2.17 33.66 9.44
N ALA A 40 2.51 33.95 10.70
CA ALA A 40 3.40 33.14 11.52
C ALA A 40 2.74 31.85 12.02
N LYS A 41 1.41 31.72 11.97
CA LYS A 41 0.70 30.49 12.35
C LYS A 41 1.07 29.35 11.41
N GLY A 42 1.61 28.26 11.94
CA GLY A 42 2.14 27.14 11.15
C GLY A 42 3.51 27.42 10.50
N ARG A 43 4.17 28.52 10.87
CA ARG A 43 5.52 28.94 10.47
C ARG A 43 6.28 29.56 11.64
N GLU A 44 5.95 29.14 12.87
CA GLU A 44 6.40 29.78 14.11
C GLU A 44 7.93 29.81 14.20
N GLN A 45 8.60 28.77 13.72
CA GLN A 45 10.06 28.70 13.72
C GLN A 45 10.71 29.68 12.73
N LEU A 46 10.15 29.81 11.53
CA LEU A 46 10.59 30.80 10.56
C LEU A 46 10.35 32.21 11.11
N ALA A 47 9.21 32.45 11.76
CA ALA A 47 8.91 33.73 12.39
C ALA A 47 9.90 34.05 13.52
N GLN A 48 10.25 33.06 14.35
CA GLN A 48 11.27 33.20 15.41
C GLN A 48 12.65 33.54 14.83
N MET A 49 13.04 32.88 13.73
CA MET A 49 14.31 33.14 13.04
C MET A 49 14.36 34.55 12.46
N LEU A 50 13.28 34.99 11.80
CA LEU A 50 13.18 36.33 11.23
C LEU A 50 13.14 37.41 12.32
N ALA A 51 12.50 37.14 13.45
CA ALA A 51 12.49 38.04 14.60
C ALA A 51 13.89 38.17 15.25
N GLY A 52 14.68 37.09 15.25
CA GLY A 52 16.06 37.08 15.73
C GLY A 52 17.06 37.84 14.85
N GLN A 53 16.68 38.24 13.62
CA GLN A 53 17.54 39.06 12.75
C GLN A 53 17.43 40.55 13.12
N PRO A 54 18.52 41.21 13.57
CA PRO A 54 18.52 42.64 13.85
C PRO A 54 18.31 43.44 12.56
N GLY A 55 17.41 44.43 12.60
CA GLY A 55 17.08 45.27 11.43
C GLY A 55 16.02 44.72 10.47
N MET A 56 15.47 43.53 10.71
CA MET A 56 14.40 42.93 9.90
C MET A 56 13.04 43.64 10.14
N SER A 57 12.44 44.29 9.14
CA SER A 57 11.12 44.94 9.39
C SER A 57 9.98 43.92 9.54
N VAL A 58 8.94 44.27 10.30
CA VAL A 58 7.74 43.41 10.45
C VAL A 58 7.10 43.10 9.10
N ALA A 59 6.98 44.11 8.22
CA ALA A 59 6.42 43.96 6.88
C ALA A 59 7.24 43.01 6.00
N GLN A 60 8.57 43.10 6.07
CA GLN A 60 9.45 42.20 5.31
C GLN A 60 9.37 40.77 5.85
N ALA A 61 9.29 40.59 7.17
CA ALA A 61 9.12 39.28 7.78
C ALA A 61 7.77 38.67 7.41
N GLN A 62 6.69 39.45 7.42
CA GLN A 62 5.37 39.02 6.94
C GLN A 62 5.40 38.61 5.46
N ALA A 63 6.06 39.37 4.59
CA ALA A 63 6.18 39.02 3.18
C ALA A 63 6.90 37.67 2.97
N ILE A 64 7.96 37.40 3.76
CA ILE A 64 8.66 36.11 3.72
C ILE A 64 7.77 34.99 4.28
N LEU A 65 7.07 35.23 5.39
CA LEU A 65 6.15 34.24 5.99
C LEU A 65 4.97 33.93 5.06
N ALA A 66 4.43 34.92 4.36
CA ALA A 66 3.36 34.75 3.39
C ALA A 66 3.82 33.97 2.15
N ALA A 67 5.06 34.17 1.71
CA ALA A 67 5.65 33.48 0.57
C ALA A 67 6.13 32.05 0.90
N ALA A 68 6.44 31.77 2.16
CA ALA A 68 6.91 30.46 2.59
C ALA A 68 5.75 29.44 2.66
N ALA A 69 6.01 28.20 2.25
CA ALA A 69 5.10 27.09 2.52
C ALA A 69 5.01 26.83 4.05
N PRO A 70 3.88 26.31 4.57
CA PRO A 70 3.78 25.92 5.98
C PRO A 70 4.92 24.95 6.31
N GLN A 71 5.77 25.32 7.26
CA GLN A 71 6.79 24.40 7.73
C GLN A 71 6.07 23.42 8.64
N GLN A 72 5.89 22.17 8.18
CA GLN A 72 5.53 21.07 9.06
C GLN A 72 6.52 21.12 10.22
N GLY A 73 6.03 21.40 11.42
CA GLY A 73 6.86 21.73 12.57
C GLY A 73 7.97 20.70 12.79
N VAL A 74 9.00 21.09 13.53
CA VAL A 74 10.05 20.22 14.10
C VAL A 74 9.52 19.15 15.06
N VAL A 75 8.45 18.46 14.70
CA VAL A 75 8.23 17.10 15.18
C VAL A 75 9.35 16.27 14.56
N SER A 76 10.11 15.59 15.41
CA SER A 76 11.17 14.69 14.99
C SER A 76 10.60 13.70 13.98
N GLU A 77 11.39 13.22 13.03
CA GLU A 77 10.92 12.19 12.10
C GLU A 77 10.34 10.98 12.86
N ALA A 78 10.90 10.65 14.03
CA ALA A 78 10.34 9.69 14.98
C ALA A 78 8.88 9.99 15.38
N ASP A 79 8.58 11.21 15.82
CA ASP A 79 7.22 11.61 16.20
C ASP A 79 6.28 11.60 15.00
N ARG A 80 6.77 12.00 13.82
CA ARG A 80 6.00 11.95 12.57
C ARG A 80 5.67 10.52 12.18
N ILE A 81 6.61 9.58 12.34
CA ILE A 81 6.41 8.15 12.07
C ILE A 81 5.36 7.57 13.01
N MET A 82 5.40 7.93 14.30
CA MET A 82 4.42 7.45 15.27
C MET A 82 3.03 8.07 15.09
N ALA A 83 2.93 9.25 14.47
CA ALA A 83 1.67 9.92 14.16
C ALA A 83 0.99 9.44 12.87
N LEU A 84 1.60 8.51 12.11
CA LEU A 84 1.01 7.94 10.90
C LEU A 84 -0.17 7.03 11.25
N ASP A 85 -1.26 7.10 10.48
CA ASP A 85 -2.39 6.17 10.62
C ASP A 85 -1.94 4.71 10.40
N GLU A 86 -0.93 4.50 9.55
CA GLU A 86 -0.33 3.18 9.29
C GLU A 86 0.45 2.63 10.49
N ALA A 87 0.83 3.46 11.46
CA ALA A 87 1.43 3.02 12.71
C ALA A 87 0.40 2.41 13.68
N ASN A 88 -0.90 2.66 13.46
CA ASN A 88 -1.98 2.16 14.31
C ASN A 88 -2.15 0.64 14.14
N GLY A 89 -1.94 -0.13 15.22
CA GLY A 89 -1.83 -1.60 15.18
C GLY A 89 -0.49 -2.13 14.67
N ARG A 90 0.53 -1.26 14.55
CA ARG A 90 1.93 -1.58 14.20
C ARG A 90 2.89 -0.74 15.04
N GLU A 91 2.51 -0.40 16.27
CA GLU A 91 3.21 0.59 17.09
C GLU A 91 4.66 0.16 17.35
N GLU A 92 4.92 -1.13 17.54
CA GLU A 92 6.27 -1.68 17.76
C GLU A 92 7.16 -1.56 16.51
N LEU A 93 6.59 -1.80 15.33
CA LEU A 93 7.31 -1.61 14.07
C LEU A 93 7.55 -0.11 13.82
N ALA A 94 6.55 0.74 14.04
CA ALA A 94 6.68 2.19 13.93
C ALA A 94 7.73 2.75 14.90
N ALA A 95 7.78 2.26 16.14
CA ALA A 95 8.80 2.63 17.12
C ALA A 95 10.21 2.18 16.70
N THR A 96 10.34 0.99 16.10
CA THR A 96 11.62 0.51 15.56
C THR A 96 12.08 1.36 14.38
N LEU A 97 11.15 1.74 13.49
CA LEU A 97 11.43 2.65 12.37
C LEU A 97 11.81 4.06 12.87
N ALA A 98 11.14 4.55 13.91
CA ALA A 98 11.45 5.82 14.56
C ALA A 98 12.82 5.85 15.25
N ALA A 99 13.33 4.70 15.71
CA ALA A 99 14.63 4.56 16.34
C ALA A 99 15.80 4.43 15.33
N MET A 100 15.52 4.26 14.03
CA MET A 100 16.56 4.16 13.01
C MET A 100 17.09 5.55 12.59
N PRO A 101 18.42 5.77 12.63
CA PRO A 101 19.01 6.98 12.06
C PRO A 101 18.77 7.00 10.54
N ASP A 102 18.48 8.17 9.98
CA ASP A 102 18.11 8.42 8.58
C ASP A 102 16.73 7.90 8.13
N MET A 103 15.90 7.40 9.06
CA MET A 103 14.54 7.00 8.73
C MET A 103 13.61 8.21 8.61
N THR A 104 12.86 8.27 7.52
CA THR A 104 11.91 9.35 7.25
C THR A 104 10.47 8.88 7.37
N ALA A 105 9.54 9.78 7.71
CA ALA A 105 8.12 9.50 7.81
C ALA A 105 7.55 8.88 6.53
N GLU A 106 7.96 9.35 5.35
CA GLU A 106 7.51 8.81 4.05
C GLU A 106 8.01 7.37 3.80
N ARG A 107 9.29 7.08 4.12
CA ARG A 107 9.82 5.72 4.02
C ARG A 107 9.16 4.79 5.03
N ALA A 108 8.98 5.27 6.26
CA ALA A 108 8.32 4.52 7.30
C ALA A 108 6.87 4.22 6.92
N LYS A 109 6.14 5.18 6.35
CA LYS A 109 4.79 4.98 5.83
C LYS A 109 4.73 3.87 4.79
N THR A 110 5.66 3.85 3.85
CA THR A 110 5.72 2.79 2.82
C THR A 110 5.94 1.41 3.45
N ILE A 111 6.84 1.32 4.43
CA ILE A 111 7.13 0.05 5.14
C ILE A 111 5.95 -0.36 6.04
N LEU A 112 5.36 0.61 6.76
CA LEU A 112 4.18 0.45 7.58
C LEU A 112 2.91 0.22 6.77
N ALA A 113 2.90 0.40 5.45
CA ALA A 113 1.81 -0.06 4.58
C ALA A 113 2.05 -1.50 4.14
N ALA A 114 3.29 -1.85 3.79
CA ALA A 114 3.67 -3.16 3.28
C ALA A 114 3.81 -4.26 4.34
N ALA A 115 4.05 -3.90 5.61
CA ALA A 115 4.23 -4.90 6.66
C ALA A 115 2.93 -5.67 6.95
N PRO A 116 3.00 -6.89 7.49
CA PRO A 116 1.85 -7.53 8.11
C PRO A 116 1.46 -6.78 9.39
N ARG A 117 0.16 -6.65 9.71
CA ARG A 117 -0.26 -6.11 11.00
C ARG A 117 0.20 -7.07 12.11
N ALA A 118 0.86 -6.56 13.14
CA ALA A 118 1.21 -7.36 14.31
C ALA A 118 -0.10 -7.80 14.97
N GLY A 119 -0.45 -9.08 14.81
CA GLY A 119 -1.77 -9.62 15.16
C GLY A 119 -2.41 -10.50 14.08
N ALA A 120 -1.82 -10.61 12.89
CA ALA A 120 -2.15 -11.69 11.95
C ALA A 120 -1.60 -13.02 12.51
N THR A 121 -2.41 -13.67 13.35
CA THR A 121 -2.17 -15.00 13.88
C THR A 121 -2.14 -15.98 12.71
N SER A 122 -0.97 -16.27 12.14
CA SER A 122 -0.81 -17.14 10.95
C SER A 122 -1.27 -16.54 9.61
N LEU A 123 -0.62 -17.02 8.55
CA LEU A 123 -0.98 -16.76 7.16
C LEU A 123 -2.45 -17.10 6.90
N SER A 124 -2.98 -18.12 7.59
CA SER A 124 -4.38 -18.53 7.49
C SER A 124 -5.34 -17.44 7.91
N ASP A 125 -5.15 -16.81 9.08
CA ASP A 125 -6.00 -15.69 9.50
C ASP A 125 -5.79 -14.46 8.60
N SER A 126 -4.59 -14.29 8.05
CA SER A 126 -4.31 -13.22 7.08
C SER A 126 -5.08 -13.40 5.77
N ILE A 127 -5.26 -14.64 5.31
CA ILE A 127 -6.02 -14.95 4.10
C ILE A 127 -7.52 -14.93 4.41
N LEU A 128 -7.96 -15.46 5.55
CA LEU A 128 -9.37 -15.45 5.98
C LEU A 128 -9.90 -14.03 6.27
N ALA A 129 -9.05 -13.10 6.66
CA ALA A 129 -9.42 -11.70 6.85
C ALA A 129 -9.61 -10.92 5.52
N LEU A 130 -9.24 -11.49 4.37
CA LEU A 130 -9.47 -10.87 3.07
C LEU A 130 -10.97 -10.83 2.73
N ASP A 131 -11.44 -9.74 2.15
CA ASP A 131 -12.83 -9.64 1.71
C ASP A 131 -13.16 -10.70 0.63
N GLU A 132 -12.17 -11.10 -0.18
CA GLU A 132 -12.30 -12.14 -1.19
C GLU A 132 -12.36 -13.56 -0.61
N ALA A 133 -11.95 -13.75 0.65
CA ALA A 133 -12.10 -15.02 1.36
C ALA A 133 -13.49 -15.19 1.98
N LYS A 134 -14.26 -14.11 2.14
CA LYS A 134 -15.63 -14.17 2.70
C LYS A 134 -16.54 -14.98 1.78
N GLY A 135 -17.06 -16.09 2.30
CA GLY A 135 -17.86 -17.06 1.53
C GLY A 135 -17.05 -18.11 0.76
N ARG A 136 -15.71 -18.11 0.90
CA ARG A 136 -14.78 -19.09 0.31
C ARG A 136 -13.71 -19.52 1.32
N GLU A 137 -14.11 -19.60 2.59
CA GLU A 137 -13.23 -19.85 3.74
C GLU A 137 -12.45 -21.18 3.60
N GLU A 138 -13.08 -22.25 3.08
CA GLU A 138 -12.38 -23.52 2.82
C GLU A 138 -11.27 -23.40 1.76
N LEU A 139 -11.46 -22.56 0.74
CA LEU A 139 -10.46 -22.33 -0.31
C LEU A 139 -9.31 -21.50 0.28
N ALA A 140 -9.64 -20.45 1.03
CA ALA A 140 -8.69 -19.63 1.77
C ALA A 140 -7.82 -20.45 2.74
N GLU A 141 -8.42 -21.36 3.50
CA GLU A 141 -7.71 -22.25 4.42
C GLU A 141 -6.77 -23.23 3.69
N LYS A 142 -7.22 -23.79 2.56
CA LYS A 142 -6.38 -24.66 1.72
C LYS A 142 -5.19 -23.92 1.11
N LEU A 143 -5.39 -22.68 0.67
CA LEU A 143 -4.29 -21.85 0.18
C LEU A 143 -3.29 -21.55 1.28
N ALA A 144 -3.75 -21.27 2.50
CA ALA A 144 -2.87 -21.07 3.64
C ALA A 144 -2.03 -22.30 4.01
N ALA A 145 -2.53 -23.51 3.73
CA ALA A 145 -1.81 -24.76 3.94
C ALA A 145 -0.78 -25.08 2.84
N VAL A 146 -0.73 -24.32 1.73
CA VAL A 146 0.25 -24.52 0.67
C VAL A 146 1.62 -23.94 1.10
N PRO A 147 2.70 -24.75 1.12
CA PRO A 147 4.02 -24.26 1.47
C PRO A 147 4.53 -23.27 0.41
N GLY A 148 5.03 -22.11 0.87
CA GLY A 148 5.49 -21.03 -0.02
C GLY A 148 4.39 -20.08 -0.51
N MET A 149 3.15 -20.27 -0.04
CA MET A 149 2.03 -19.38 -0.35
C MET A 149 2.17 -18.02 0.34
N THR A 150 1.83 -16.94 -0.36
CA THR A 150 1.74 -15.58 0.19
C THR A 150 0.30 -15.08 0.20
N THR A 151 0.01 -14.08 1.02
CA THR A 151 -1.33 -13.45 1.09
C THR A 151 -1.74 -12.85 -0.26
N GLU A 152 -0.79 -12.28 -1.01
CA GLU A 152 -1.04 -11.66 -2.32
C GLU A 152 -1.37 -12.71 -3.38
N GLN A 153 -0.62 -13.81 -3.44
CA GLN A 153 -0.95 -14.96 -4.30
C GLN A 153 -2.28 -15.59 -3.92
N ALA A 154 -2.60 -15.65 -2.62
CA ALA A 154 -3.84 -16.24 -2.15
C ALA A 154 -5.04 -15.38 -2.57
N ARG A 155 -4.88 -14.06 -2.53
CA ARG A 155 -5.85 -13.11 -3.05
C ARG A 155 -6.09 -13.29 -4.53
N GLU A 156 -5.02 -13.40 -5.33
CA GLU A 156 -5.12 -13.58 -6.78
C GLU A 156 -5.86 -14.88 -7.15
N LEU A 157 -5.59 -15.98 -6.43
CA LEU A 157 -6.30 -17.25 -6.62
C LEU A 157 -7.75 -17.21 -6.12
N LEU A 158 -8.03 -16.48 -5.04
CA LEU A 158 -9.40 -16.26 -4.56
C LEU A 158 -10.23 -15.42 -5.54
N VAL A 159 -9.62 -14.45 -6.22
CA VAL A 159 -10.28 -13.66 -7.28
C VAL A 159 -10.45 -14.46 -8.57
N ALA A 160 -9.45 -15.25 -8.97
CA ALA A 160 -9.49 -16.06 -10.19
C ALA A 160 -10.42 -17.28 -10.08
N ALA A 161 -10.70 -17.76 -8.88
CA ALA A 161 -11.64 -18.86 -8.68
C ALA A 161 -13.08 -18.39 -9.03
N PRO A 162 -13.85 -19.19 -9.79
CA PRO A 162 -15.24 -18.86 -10.11
C PRO A 162 -16.08 -18.82 -8.83
N ASP A 163 -16.97 -17.84 -8.72
CA ASP A 163 -17.86 -17.67 -7.56
C ASP A 163 -18.69 -18.92 -7.31
N ALA A 164 -18.45 -19.56 -6.16
CA ALA A 164 -19.41 -20.51 -5.59
C ALA A 164 -20.74 -19.82 -5.24
N SER A 165 -20.76 -18.49 -5.05
CA SER A 165 -21.95 -17.69 -4.72
C SER A 165 -22.56 -16.91 -5.88
N GLY A 166 -22.14 -17.15 -7.13
CA GLY A 166 -22.66 -16.43 -8.29
C GLY A 166 -23.06 -17.37 -9.41
N SER A 167 -24.27 -17.93 -9.37
CA SER A 167 -24.91 -18.56 -10.54
C SER A 167 -24.12 -19.70 -11.23
N GLY A 168 -23.19 -20.36 -10.55
CA GLY A 168 -22.43 -21.50 -11.11
C GLY A 168 -23.23 -22.80 -11.24
N GLY A 169 -24.30 -22.97 -10.44
CA GLY A 169 -25.14 -24.17 -10.46
C GLY A 169 -25.98 -24.34 -11.72
N ALA A 170 -26.30 -23.25 -12.42
CA ALA A 170 -26.98 -23.31 -13.72
C ALA A 170 -25.98 -23.49 -14.86
N SER A 171 -24.80 -22.85 -14.78
CA SER A 171 -23.85 -22.81 -15.89
C SER A 171 -23.06 -24.12 -16.06
N MET A 172 -22.72 -24.83 -14.98
CA MET A 172 -21.95 -26.09 -15.11
C MET A 172 -22.82 -27.26 -15.56
N ASN A 173 -24.08 -27.32 -15.09
CA ASN A 173 -25.06 -28.29 -15.61
C ASN A 173 -25.43 -27.98 -17.07
N ASN A 174 -25.57 -26.71 -17.46
CA ASN A 174 -25.86 -26.34 -18.85
C ASN A 174 -24.65 -26.57 -19.78
N ALA A 175 -23.42 -26.39 -19.30
CA ALA A 175 -22.21 -26.72 -20.06
C ALA A 175 -22.03 -28.24 -20.24
N PHE A 176 -22.34 -29.04 -19.21
CA PHE A 176 -22.34 -30.50 -19.32
C PHE A 176 -23.48 -31.00 -20.23
N ASP A 177 -24.66 -30.39 -20.16
CA ASP A 177 -25.82 -30.74 -21.01
C ASP A 177 -25.54 -30.36 -22.49
N GLN A 178 -24.94 -29.20 -22.75
CA GLN A 178 -24.48 -28.83 -24.10
C GLN A 178 -23.37 -29.76 -24.62
N PHE A 179 -22.44 -30.18 -23.77
CA PHE A 179 -21.42 -31.18 -24.13
C PHE A 179 -22.07 -32.53 -24.45
N MET A 180 -23.04 -32.99 -23.66
CA MET A 180 -23.82 -34.19 -23.97
C MET A 180 -24.70 -34.02 -25.21
N GLN A 181 -25.22 -32.83 -25.52
CA GLN A 181 -26.00 -32.60 -26.74
C GLN A 181 -25.11 -32.56 -27.99
N LEU A 182 -23.90 -32.01 -27.90
CA LEU A 182 -22.92 -31.96 -29.00
C LEU A 182 -22.21 -33.30 -29.21
N HIS A 183 -22.02 -34.07 -28.14
CA HIS A 183 -21.32 -35.36 -28.16
C HIS A 183 -22.23 -36.56 -27.90
N SER A 184 -23.56 -36.40 -27.92
CA SER A 184 -24.45 -37.55 -27.95
C SER A 184 -24.16 -38.30 -29.25
N PRO A 185 -23.57 -39.51 -29.20
CA PRO A 185 -23.63 -40.38 -30.36
C PRO A 185 -25.13 -40.60 -30.59
N ALA A 186 -25.61 -40.28 -31.79
CA ALA A 186 -26.96 -40.60 -32.20
C ALA A 186 -27.25 -42.01 -31.69
N SER A 187 -28.27 -42.16 -30.84
CA SER A 187 -28.76 -43.48 -30.45
C SER A 187 -28.94 -44.21 -31.76
N LEU A 188 -28.11 -45.22 -32.00
CA LEU A 188 -28.22 -46.03 -33.20
C LEU A 188 -29.68 -46.45 -33.24
N SER A 189 -30.34 -45.98 -34.30
CA SER A 189 -31.69 -46.34 -34.65
C SER A 189 -31.71 -47.86 -34.69
N GLY A 190 -32.15 -48.48 -33.59
CA GLY A 190 -32.50 -49.88 -33.51
C GLY A 190 -33.79 -50.07 -34.28
N GLY A 191 -33.73 -49.80 -35.59
CA GLY A 191 -34.73 -50.20 -36.56
C GLY A 191 -34.75 -51.72 -36.55
N GLY A 192 -35.92 -52.26 -36.21
CA GLY A 192 -36.13 -53.70 -36.14
C GLY A 192 -35.84 -54.38 -37.46
N GLY A 193 -35.46 -55.66 -37.38
CA GLY A 193 -35.52 -56.56 -38.53
C GLY A 193 -34.36 -57.54 -38.60
N ASN A 194 -34.66 -58.74 -38.12
CA ASN A 194 -34.27 -60.03 -38.68
C ASN A 194 -32.90 -60.63 -38.36
N SER A 195 -32.98 -61.75 -37.64
CA SER A 195 -32.00 -62.79 -37.43
C SER A 195 -31.34 -63.29 -38.72
N SER A 196 -30.00 -63.29 -38.72
CA SER A 196 -29.08 -64.34 -39.16
C SER A 196 -27.77 -63.66 -39.55
N ASP A 197 -26.70 -63.91 -38.81
CA ASP A 197 -25.40 -64.25 -39.42
C ASP A 197 -24.36 -64.41 -38.31
N VAL A 198 -24.02 -65.68 -38.09
CA VAL A 198 -22.96 -66.19 -37.22
C VAL A 198 -21.56 -65.82 -37.75
N ASP A 199 -21.50 -65.04 -38.83
CA ASP A 199 -20.28 -64.80 -39.61
C ASP A 199 -19.47 -63.57 -39.20
N THR A 200 -20.00 -62.70 -38.33
CA THR A 200 -19.29 -61.45 -38.00
C THR A 200 -18.12 -61.70 -37.03
N ASP A 201 -18.32 -62.54 -36.02
CA ASP A 201 -17.27 -62.89 -35.03
C ASP A 201 -16.16 -63.77 -35.62
N THR A 202 -16.49 -64.68 -36.56
CA THR A 202 -15.51 -65.50 -37.29
C THR A 202 -14.68 -64.69 -38.28
N GLN A 203 -15.27 -63.66 -38.90
CA GLN A 203 -14.54 -62.74 -39.79
C GLN A 203 -13.55 -61.83 -39.05
N LEU A 204 -13.88 -61.46 -37.80
CA LEU A 204 -12.99 -60.69 -36.91
C LEU A 204 -11.80 -61.51 -36.40
N LEU A 205 -11.96 -62.81 -36.16
CA LEU A 205 -10.87 -63.70 -35.74
C LEU A 205 -9.85 -64.01 -36.85
N MET A 206 -10.26 -64.00 -38.13
CA MET A 206 -9.38 -64.23 -39.29
C MET A 206 -8.63 -62.97 -39.76
N SER A 207 -8.92 -61.82 -39.16
CA SER A 207 -8.36 -60.52 -39.56
C SER A 207 -7.16 -60.08 -38.70
N ILE A 208 -6.62 -60.95 -37.84
CA ILE A 208 -5.43 -60.67 -37.02
C ILE A 208 -4.17 -61.17 -37.78
N PRO A 209 -3.32 -60.27 -38.32
CA PRO A 209 -2.06 -60.67 -38.94
C PRO A 209 -1.09 -61.16 -37.86
N GLY A 210 -0.85 -62.48 -37.77
CA GLY A 210 0.19 -63.01 -36.89
C GLY A 210 0.04 -64.44 -36.35
N THR A 211 -1.10 -65.13 -36.54
CA THR A 211 -1.25 -66.52 -36.07
C THR A 211 -1.35 -67.49 -37.24
N MET A 212 -0.21 -67.92 -37.79
CA MET A 212 -0.18 -69.18 -38.52
C MET A 212 -0.48 -70.29 -37.49
N ALA A 213 -1.65 -70.92 -37.62
CA ALA A 213 -1.89 -72.22 -37.03
C ALA A 213 -0.93 -73.21 -37.69
N ALA A 214 0.15 -73.55 -36.98
CA ALA A 214 0.91 -74.75 -37.24
C ALA A 214 0.07 -75.92 -36.73
N GLU A 215 -0.78 -76.48 -37.58
CA GLU A 215 -1.36 -77.80 -37.37
C GLU A 215 -1.22 -78.60 -38.65
N GLY A 216 -0.42 -79.65 -38.54
CA GLY A 216 0.03 -80.50 -39.62
C GLY A 216 0.93 -81.60 -39.06
N GLU A 217 0.40 -82.37 -38.12
CA GLU A 217 0.84 -83.75 -37.92
C GLU A 217 0.42 -84.55 -39.18
N ASP A 218 1.36 -85.17 -39.91
CA ASP A 218 1.18 -86.55 -40.42
C ASP A 218 2.52 -87.17 -40.86
N LYS A 219 2.95 -88.16 -40.08
CA LYS A 219 3.31 -89.53 -40.51
C LYS A 219 3.92 -89.74 -41.91
N SER A 220 5.19 -90.16 -41.93
CA SER A 220 5.72 -91.34 -42.67
C SER A 220 7.14 -91.66 -42.22
#